data_AF-A0A255UNG6-F1
#
_entry.id   AF-A0A255UNG6-F1
#
_cell.length_a   1.000
_cell.length_b   1.000
_cell.length_c   1.000
_cell.angle_alpha   90.00
_cell.angle_beta   90.00
_cell.angle_gamma   90.00
#
_symmetry.space_group_name_H-M   'P 1'
#
loop_
_entity.id
_entity.type
_entity.pdbx_description
1 polymer ?
#
loop_
_entity_poly.entity_id
_entity_poly.type
_entity_poly.pdbx_seq_one_letter_code
_entity_poly.pdbx_strand_id
1 'polypeptide(L)'
;MKKIIVMLLALVALCGCQKEEFEGFDMPFVKVTTTTGASQTVVLSNVNNINTYVVSVSSKMLTTALVVNYEIVVGDGLQEGVDYELVTTGNQLTFEPGIYDMPIRIKWLAHPVDETKDNTLTIRLTGNSQNLHLGVPGPDGLQKQLVIEKKN
;
A
#
# COMPACT_ATOMS: atom_id res chain seq x y z
N MET A 1 -35.26 19.88 -45.99
CA MET A 1 -34.93 18.66 -45.21
C MET A 1 -33.45 18.57 -44.82
N LYS A 2 -32.48 18.74 -45.74
CA LYS A 2 -31.03 18.76 -45.41
C LYS A 2 -30.61 19.76 -44.32
N LYS A 3 -31.18 20.98 -44.30
CA LYS A 3 -30.86 22.01 -43.30
C LYS A 3 -31.33 21.68 -41.88
N ILE A 4 -32.41 20.91 -41.73
CA ILE A 4 -32.95 20.48 -40.42
C ILE A 4 -32.08 19.36 -39.83
N ILE A 5 -31.59 18.45 -40.67
CA ILE A 5 -30.73 17.33 -40.26
C ILE A 5 -29.38 17.84 -39.74
N VAL A 6 -28.81 18.87 -40.37
CA VAL A 6 -27.55 19.50 -39.93
C VAL A 6 -27.71 20.21 -38.59
N MET A 7 -28.87 20.83 -38.35
CA MET A 7 -29.16 21.53 -37.09
C MET A 7 -29.40 20.57 -35.92
N LEU A 8 -29.99 19.40 -36.19
CA LEU A 8 -30.18 18.34 -35.18
C LEU A 8 -28.85 17.67 -34.81
N LEU A 9 -27.95 17.46 -35.78
CA LEU A 9 -26.63 16.87 -35.56
C LEU A 9 -25.71 17.80 -34.73
N ALA A 10 -25.85 19.11 -34.88
CA ALA A 10 -25.15 20.10 -34.07
C ALA A 10 -25.63 20.15 -32.61
N LEU A 11 -26.92 19.86 -32.35
CA LEU A 11 -27.47 19.84 -31.00
C LEU A 11 -26.98 18.61 -30.19
N VAL A 12 -26.83 17.45 -30.83
CA VAL A 12 -26.35 16.22 -30.17
C VAL A 12 -24.86 16.31 -29.82
N ALA A 13 -24.07 17.09 -30.57
CA ALA A 13 -22.65 17.32 -30.29
C ALA A 13 -22.40 18.15 -29.01
N LEU A 14 -23.39 18.95 -28.57
CA LEU A 14 -23.28 19.78 -27.35
C LEU A 14 -23.65 19.03 -26.06
N CYS A 15 -24.26 17.84 -26.16
CA CYS A 15 -24.59 17.00 -25.01
C CYS A 15 -23.48 15.97 -24.67
N GLY A 16 -22.36 15.96 -25.41
CA GLY A 16 -21.35 14.90 -25.38
C GLY A 16 -20.22 15.05 -24.35
N CYS A 17 -20.26 16.00 -23.42
CA CYS A 17 -19.22 16.14 -22.40
C CYS A 17 -19.77 16.66 -21.07
N GLN A 18 -20.66 15.88 -20.45
CA GLN A 18 -20.60 15.75 -18.98
C GLN A 18 -19.68 14.57 -18.69
N LYS A 19 -18.40 14.71 -19.02
CA LYS A 19 -17.40 13.89 -18.35
C LYS A 19 -17.36 14.54 -16.97
N GLU A 20 -18.04 13.94 -15.99
CA GLU A 20 -17.86 14.34 -14.59
C GLU A 20 -16.36 14.46 -14.41
N GLU A 21 -15.90 15.70 -14.17
CA GLU A 21 -14.51 15.94 -13.87
C GLU A 21 -14.26 15.08 -12.65
N PHE A 22 -13.40 14.07 -12.82
CA PHE A 22 -12.96 13.25 -11.72
C PHE A 22 -12.36 14.22 -10.72
N GLU A 23 -13.11 14.56 -9.67
CA GLU A 23 -12.58 15.24 -8.50
C GLU A 23 -11.46 14.33 -8.03
N GLY A 24 -10.22 14.72 -8.34
CA GLY A 24 -9.04 13.95 -7.95
C GLY A 24 -9.16 13.57 -6.48
N PHE A 25 -8.62 12.42 -6.10
CA PHE A 25 -8.71 11.94 -4.72
C PHE A 25 -8.10 12.99 -3.74
N ASP A 26 -8.91 13.93 -3.24
CA ASP A 26 -8.54 14.85 -2.13
C ASP A 26 -8.72 14.14 -0.77
N MET A 27 -9.00 12.83 -0.80
CA MET A 27 -9.11 11.99 0.38
C MET A 27 -7.71 11.60 0.86
N PRO A 28 -7.26 12.06 2.04
CA PRO A 28 -5.96 11.68 2.58
C PRO A 28 -5.95 10.20 2.99
N PHE A 29 -4.81 9.56 2.79
CA PHE A 29 -4.68 8.12 3.01
C PHE A 29 -3.28 7.70 3.44
N VAL A 30 -3.20 6.48 4.00
CA VAL A 30 -1.96 5.82 4.40
C VAL A 30 -1.85 4.51 3.64
N LYS A 31 -0.69 4.24 3.03
CA LYS A 31 -0.42 3.01 2.27
C LYS A 31 0.87 2.33 2.72
N VAL A 32 1.01 1.04 2.43
CA VAL A 32 2.24 0.29 2.63
C VAL A 32 2.66 -0.39 1.32
N THR A 33 3.93 -0.23 0.94
CA THR A 33 4.49 -0.75 -0.31
C THR A 33 5.95 -1.17 -0.18
N THR A 34 6.47 -1.84 -1.19
CA THR A 34 7.93 -1.86 -1.45
C THR A 34 8.44 -0.45 -1.73
N THR A 35 9.76 -0.26 -1.73
CA THR A 35 10.40 1.00 -2.17
C THR A 35 10.09 1.35 -3.62
N THR A 36 9.66 0.38 -4.43
CA THR A 36 9.23 0.56 -5.82
C THR A 36 7.72 0.77 -5.97
N GLY A 37 6.95 0.80 -4.87
CA GLY A 37 5.51 1.03 -4.88
C GLY A 37 4.63 -0.22 -5.08
N ALA A 38 5.21 -1.43 -5.07
CA ALA A 38 4.45 -2.67 -5.21
C ALA A 38 3.76 -3.08 -3.89
N SER A 39 2.59 -3.71 -4.00
CA SER A 39 1.85 -4.31 -2.87
C SER A 39 2.13 -5.81 -2.66
N GLN A 40 2.99 -6.38 -3.50
CA GLN A 40 3.48 -7.75 -3.37
C GLN A 40 4.94 -7.83 -3.82
N THR A 41 5.72 -8.69 -3.18
CA THR A 41 7.09 -8.97 -3.60
C THR A 41 7.54 -10.37 -3.19
N VAL A 42 8.67 -10.81 -3.74
CA VAL A 42 9.29 -12.10 -3.44
C VAL A 42 10.68 -11.87 -2.86
N VAL A 43 11.03 -12.64 -1.85
CA VAL A 43 12.39 -12.74 -1.31
C VAL A 43 12.88 -14.17 -1.49
N LEU A 44 14.10 -14.34 -1.99
CA LEU A 44 14.64 -15.68 -2.23
C LEU A 44 15.11 -16.33 -0.91
N SER A 45 15.02 -17.65 -0.82
CA SER A 45 15.35 -18.39 0.40
C SER A 45 16.85 -18.47 0.65
N ASN A 46 17.66 -18.13 -0.36
CA ASN A 46 19.12 -18.12 -0.30
C ASN A 46 19.73 -16.75 0.01
N VAL A 47 18.92 -15.71 0.28
CA VAL A 47 19.44 -14.38 0.61
C VAL A 47 19.56 -14.15 2.12
N ASN A 48 20.52 -13.31 2.50
CA ASN A 48 20.70 -12.84 3.87
C ASN A 48 20.90 -11.32 3.86
N ASN A 49 19.80 -10.57 3.95
CA ASN A 49 19.80 -9.12 3.75
C ASN A 49 18.65 -8.45 4.50
N ILE A 50 18.73 -7.14 4.66
CA ILE A 50 17.68 -6.32 5.26
C ILE A 50 16.90 -5.64 4.14
N ASN A 51 15.61 -5.95 4.03
CA ASN A 51 14.70 -5.26 3.13
C ASN A 51 14.01 -4.11 3.87
N THR A 52 13.76 -3.03 3.14
CA THR A 52 12.96 -1.90 3.62
C THR A 52 11.64 -1.88 2.87
N TYR A 53 10.56 -1.78 3.62
CA TYR A 53 9.21 -1.53 3.15
C TYR A 53 8.76 -0.18 3.68
N VAL A 54 7.92 0.52 2.93
CA VAL A 54 7.61 1.93 3.19
C VAL A 54 6.13 2.05 3.52
N VAL A 55 5.84 2.65 4.67
CA VAL A 55 4.52 3.19 4.98
C VAL A 55 4.54 4.65 4.60
N SER A 56 3.67 5.04 3.68
CA SER A 56 3.58 6.40 3.16
C SER A 56 2.26 7.04 3.52
N VAL A 57 2.30 8.33 3.84
CA VAL A 57 1.13 9.18 4.08
C VAL A 57 0.95 10.11 2.89
N SER A 58 -0.25 10.12 2.32
CA SER A 58 -0.67 11.06 1.29
C SER A 58 -1.72 11.97 1.88
N SER A 59 -1.34 13.20 2.21
CA SER A 59 -2.24 14.19 2.81
C SER A 59 -1.74 15.61 2.57
N LYS A 60 -2.54 16.60 2.98
CA LYS A 60 -2.06 17.97 3.21
C LYS A 60 -1.02 17.97 4.34
N MET A 61 -0.40 19.13 4.58
CA MET A 61 0.59 19.30 5.65
C MET A 61 0.04 18.81 6.99
N LEU A 62 0.74 17.86 7.64
CA LEU A 62 0.38 17.43 8.99
C LEU A 62 0.73 18.55 9.97
N THR A 63 -0.24 18.97 10.80
CA THR A 63 -0.02 19.99 11.84
C THR A 63 0.28 19.39 13.21
N THR A 64 -0.03 18.10 13.38
CA THR A 64 0.24 17.29 14.57
C THR A 64 0.75 15.92 14.13
N ALA A 65 1.43 15.21 15.04
CA ALA A 65 1.91 13.86 14.77
C ALA A 65 0.75 12.91 14.41
N LEU A 66 0.96 12.11 13.37
CA LEU A 66 0.05 11.04 12.96
C LEU A 66 0.62 9.71 13.45
N VAL A 67 -0.17 8.95 14.20
CA VAL A 67 0.19 7.59 14.62
C VAL A 67 -0.51 6.62 13.69
N VAL A 68 0.26 5.75 13.04
CA VAL A 68 -0.24 4.70 12.15
C VAL A 68 0.00 3.34 12.81
N ASN A 69 -1.05 2.53 12.92
CA ASN A 69 -0.99 1.18 13.46
C ASN A 69 -0.89 0.15 12.34
N TYR A 70 -0.08 -0.88 12.56
CA TYR A 70 0.06 -2.00 11.65
C TYR A 70 0.21 -3.32 12.42
N GLU A 71 -0.02 -4.43 11.73
CA GLU A 71 0.27 -5.77 12.22
C GLU A 71 1.16 -6.53 11.24
N ILE A 72 1.93 -7.47 11.78
CA ILE A 72 2.68 -8.46 10.99
C ILE A 72 1.91 -9.78 11.09
N VAL A 73 1.43 -10.27 9.96
CA VAL A 73 0.75 -11.57 9.84
C VAL A 73 1.69 -12.52 9.13
N VAL A 74 1.97 -13.66 9.76
CA VAL A 74 2.98 -14.61 9.29
C VAL A 74 2.30 -15.93 9.00
N GLY A 75 2.55 -16.46 7.80
CA GLY A 75 2.10 -17.78 7.39
C GLY A 75 2.79 -18.89 8.18
N ASP A 76 2.21 -20.08 8.16
CA ASP A 76 2.68 -21.24 8.93
C ASP A 76 3.97 -21.90 8.39
N GLY A 77 4.46 -21.41 7.26
CA GLY A 77 5.73 -21.82 6.64
C GLY A 77 6.95 -21.04 7.14
N LEU A 78 6.76 -19.92 7.84
CA LEU A 78 7.88 -19.07 8.29
C LEU A 78 8.02 -19.04 9.81
N GLN A 79 9.26 -19.02 10.28
CA GLN A 79 9.59 -18.90 11.71
C GLN A 79 10.55 -17.73 11.99
N GLU A 80 10.24 -16.91 12.99
CA GLU A 80 11.13 -15.83 13.43
C GLU A 80 12.44 -16.40 14.02
N GLY A 81 13.57 -15.78 13.69
CA GLY A 81 14.92 -16.25 14.04
C GLY A 81 15.45 -17.40 13.17
N VAL A 82 14.61 -17.98 12.29
CA VAL A 82 15.02 -18.99 11.30
C VAL A 82 14.91 -18.44 9.88
N ASP A 83 13.77 -17.85 9.56
CA ASP A 83 13.48 -17.35 8.22
C ASP A 83 13.60 -15.83 8.09
N TYR A 84 13.30 -15.11 9.17
CA TYR A 84 13.32 -13.66 9.23
C TYR A 84 13.54 -13.16 10.67
N GLU A 85 13.92 -11.89 10.80
CA GLU A 85 13.94 -11.14 12.06
C GLU A 85 13.31 -9.76 11.83
N LEU A 86 12.44 -9.32 12.73
CA LEU A 86 11.87 -7.98 12.68
C LEU A 86 12.90 -6.95 13.19
N VAL A 87 13.37 -6.09 12.29
CA VAL A 87 14.31 -5.01 12.65
C VAL A 87 13.55 -3.79 13.17
N THR A 88 12.44 -3.43 12.51
CA THR A 88 11.49 -2.46 13.06
C THR A 88 10.55 -3.19 14.00
N THR A 89 10.70 -2.95 15.31
CA THR A 89 9.89 -3.59 16.35
C THR A 89 8.67 -2.75 16.74
N GLY A 90 7.67 -3.39 17.34
CA GLY A 90 6.41 -2.76 17.69
C GLY A 90 5.36 -2.84 16.57
N ASN A 91 4.26 -2.11 16.77
CA ASN A 91 3.07 -2.15 15.90
C ASN A 91 2.55 -0.75 15.54
N GLN A 92 3.35 0.30 15.76
CA GLN A 92 2.99 1.69 15.49
C GLN A 92 4.15 2.44 14.86
N LEU A 93 3.83 3.39 13.98
CA LEU A 93 4.75 4.36 13.40
C LEU A 93 4.21 5.76 13.67
N THR A 94 5.07 6.64 14.20
CA THR A 94 4.74 8.05 14.42
C THR A 94 5.34 8.90 13.31
N PHE A 95 4.47 9.57 12.55
CA PHE A 95 4.82 10.54 11.52
C PHE A 95 4.73 11.93 12.12
N GLU A 96 5.89 12.52 12.40
CA GLU A 96 5.98 13.92 12.82
C GLU A 96 5.62 14.87 11.66
N PRO A 97 5.19 16.12 11.95
CA PRO A 97 4.97 17.13 10.92
C PRO A 97 6.13 17.25 9.92
N GLY A 98 5.84 17.08 8.63
CA GLY A 98 6.82 17.09 7.55
C GLY A 98 7.43 15.72 7.19
N ILE A 99 7.12 14.66 7.93
CA ILE A 99 7.53 13.29 7.64
C ILE A 99 6.36 12.54 7.00
N TYR A 100 6.60 11.95 5.82
CA TYR A 100 5.56 11.28 5.03
C TYR A 100 5.88 9.83 4.69
N ASP A 101 7.11 9.39 4.90
CA ASP A 101 7.55 8.02 4.66
C ASP A 101 8.25 7.47 5.89
N MET A 102 7.81 6.31 6.39
CA MET A 102 8.40 5.61 7.52
C MET A 102 8.76 4.17 7.13
N PRO A 103 9.98 3.70 7.47
CA PRO A 103 10.43 2.37 7.09
C PRO A 103 9.99 1.29 8.08
N ILE A 104 9.49 0.17 7.55
CA ILE A 104 9.45 -1.12 8.24
C ILE A 104 10.55 -1.99 7.66
N ARG A 105 11.48 -2.44 8.51
CA ARG A 105 12.63 -3.24 8.10
C ARG A 105 12.51 -4.66 8.61
N ILE A 106 12.76 -5.60 7.71
CA ILE A 106 12.80 -7.04 8.00
C ILE A 106 14.12 -7.57 7.48
N LYS A 107 14.84 -8.28 8.34
CA LYS A 107 16.02 -9.05 7.95
C LYS A 107 15.57 -10.43 7.52
N TRP A 108 15.90 -10.81 6.30
CA TRP A 108 15.63 -12.14 5.77
C TRP A 108 16.86 -13.02 5.99
N LEU A 109 16.63 -14.26 6.41
CA LEU A 109 17.68 -15.23 6.73
C LEU A 109 17.69 -16.32 5.67
N ALA A 110 18.90 -16.71 5.24
CA ALA A 110 19.07 -17.77 4.26
C ALA A 110 18.65 -19.12 4.86
N HIS A 111 17.51 -19.63 4.42
CA HIS A 111 16.89 -20.87 4.88
C HIS A 111 15.85 -21.34 3.86
N PRO A 112 16.00 -22.56 3.27
CA PRO A 112 15.01 -23.15 2.38
C PRO A 112 13.63 -23.28 3.05
N VAL A 113 12.57 -23.05 2.28
CA VAL A 113 11.18 -23.11 2.79
C VAL A 113 10.44 -24.33 2.27
N ASP A 114 9.46 -24.81 3.05
CA ASP A 114 8.53 -25.87 2.65
C ASP A 114 7.49 -25.29 1.68
N GLU A 115 7.56 -25.66 0.40
CA GLU A 115 6.69 -25.13 -0.66
C GLU A 115 5.21 -25.52 -0.50
N THR A 116 4.89 -26.44 0.43
CA THR A 116 3.51 -26.84 0.73
C THR A 116 2.83 -25.97 1.78
N LYS A 117 3.56 -25.06 2.43
CA LYS A 117 3.07 -24.18 3.49
C LYS A 117 2.90 -22.73 3.04
N ASP A 118 2.24 -21.93 3.88
CA ASP A 118 2.15 -20.49 3.66
C ASP A 118 3.47 -19.81 4.02
N ASN A 119 4.29 -19.54 3.02
CA ASN A 119 5.59 -18.86 3.16
C ASN A 119 5.48 -17.34 3.04
N THR A 120 4.34 -16.76 3.42
CA THR A 120 4.13 -15.31 3.34
C THR A 120 4.30 -14.59 4.67
N LEU A 121 4.79 -13.36 4.60
CA LEU A 121 4.72 -12.36 5.65
C LEU A 121 3.97 -11.16 5.10
N THR A 122 2.87 -10.78 5.77
CA THR A 122 2.04 -9.65 5.39
C THR A 122 2.18 -8.52 6.40
N ILE A 123 2.52 -7.32 5.90
CA ILE A 123 2.42 -6.07 6.66
C ILE A 123 1.04 -5.48 6.38
N ARG A 124 0.17 -5.38 7.39
CA ARG A 124 -1.21 -4.88 7.21
C ARG A 124 -1.44 -3.64 8.05
N LEU A 125 -1.95 -2.57 7.43
CA LEU A 125 -2.38 -1.37 8.14
C LEU A 125 -3.72 -1.63 8.85
N THR A 126 -3.80 -1.27 10.13
CA THR A 126 -4.96 -1.56 10.98
C THR A 126 -5.71 -0.32 11.45
N GLY A 127 -5.06 0.84 11.47
CA GLY A 127 -5.68 2.10 11.88
C GLY A 127 -4.72 3.27 11.86
N ASN A 128 -5.23 4.47 12.13
CA ASN A 128 -4.41 5.65 12.40
C ASN A 128 -5.17 6.64 13.29
N SER A 129 -4.43 7.54 13.96
CA SER A 129 -5.00 8.46 14.96
C SER A 129 -5.85 9.60 14.39
N GLN A 130 -5.84 9.81 13.07
CA GLN A 130 -6.55 10.93 12.41
C GLN A 130 -7.67 10.45 11.46
N ASN A 131 -8.02 9.15 11.52
CA ASN A 131 -9.05 8.53 10.68
C ASN A 131 -8.82 8.73 9.16
N LEU A 132 -7.56 8.81 8.72
CA LEU A 132 -7.22 8.80 7.30
C LEU A 132 -7.61 7.46 6.67
N HIS A 133 -7.88 7.46 5.36
CA HIS A 133 -8.18 6.22 4.64
C HIS A 133 -6.97 5.26 4.67
N LEU A 134 -7.21 3.95 4.72
CA LEU A 134 -6.15 2.93 4.69
C LEU A 134 -6.13 2.26 3.32
N GLY A 135 -4.97 2.31 2.67
CA GLY A 135 -4.82 1.99 1.26
C GLY A 135 -5.13 3.18 0.36
N VAL A 136 -4.96 3.00 -0.94
CA VAL A 136 -5.35 3.99 -1.95
C VAL A 136 -6.88 4.06 -2.00
N PRO A 137 -7.47 5.27 -1.95
CA PRO A 137 -8.91 5.44 -2.06
C PRO A 137 -9.47 4.78 -3.33
N GLY A 138 -10.56 4.03 -3.16
CA GLY A 138 -11.20 3.24 -4.21
C GLY A 138 -11.89 2.01 -3.63
N PRO A 139 -12.71 1.30 -4.43
CA PRO A 139 -13.45 0.12 -3.95
C PRO A 139 -12.53 -1.02 -3.50
N ASP A 140 -11.33 -1.11 -4.08
CA ASP A 140 -10.42 -2.23 -3.89
C ASP A 140 -9.48 -2.05 -2.68
N GLY A 141 -9.37 -0.83 -2.11
CA GLY A 141 -8.50 -0.54 -0.96
C GLY A 141 -7.04 -0.98 -1.15
N LEU A 142 -6.51 -0.83 -2.36
CA LEU A 142 -5.18 -1.31 -2.74
C LEU A 142 -4.10 -0.75 -1.81
N GLN A 143 -3.01 -1.50 -1.59
CA GLN A 143 -1.88 -1.07 -0.76
C GLN A 143 -2.23 -0.78 0.72
N LYS A 144 -3.39 -1.22 1.20
CA LYS A 144 -3.66 -1.36 2.66
C LYS A 144 -2.78 -2.42 3.31
N GLN A 145 -2.30 -3.38 2.51
CA GLN A 145 -1.39 -4.42 2.94
C GLN A 145 -0.31 -4.67 1.88
N LEU A 146 0.84 -5.15 2.34
CA LEU A 146 1.95 -5.61 1.53
C LEU A 146 2.22 -7.07 1.85
N VAL A 147 2.18 -7.93 0.84
CA VAL A 147 2.47 -9.36 0.96
C VAL A 147 3.89 -9.65 0.47
N ILE A 148 4.70 -10.30 1.29
CA ILE A 148 6.05 -10.72 0.93
C ILE A 148 6.08 -12.25 0.98
N GLU A 149 6.37 -12.89 -0.15
CA GLU A 149 6.52 -14.35 -0.24
C GLU A 149 8.01 -14.72 -0.18
N LYS A 150 8.38 -15.63 0.70
CA LYS A 150 9.71 -16.24 0.69
C LYS A 150 9.69 -17.49 -0.19
N LYS A 151 10.66 -17.63 -1.12
CA LYS A 151 10.65 -18.68 -2.14
C LYS A 151 12.04 -19.25 -2.43
N ASN A 152 12.13 -20.55 -2.73
CA ASN A 152 13.38 -21.22 -3.12
C ASN A 152 13.98 -20.73 -4.45
#